data_AF-A0AAT9GSV7-F1
#
_entry.id   AF-A0AAT9GSV7-F1
#
_cell.length_a   1.000
_cell.length_b   1.000
_cell.length_c   1.000
_cell.angle_alpha   90.00
_cell.angle_beta   90.00
_cell.angle_gamma   90.00
#
_symmetry.space_group_name_H-M   'P 1'
#
loop_
_entity.id
_entity.type
_entity.pdbx_description
1 polymer ?
#
loop_
_entity_poly.entity_id
_entity_poly.type
_entity_poly.pdbx_seq_one_letter_code
_entity_poly.pdbx_strand_id
1 'polypeptide(L)'
;MLRGYKWYLKGMFPIPIMIVLFLLFTFFEIILPKYEIDGILSFFIFPLYIFFGVLHIIRPKDLTIMELSLIRDWLSIPISKFLALLTWILPFILLETGIMYYKHLTWLLLPLLILSINSIILGLLFSLLNNKEASMILLISFYFLIPIGISILVGTLESLNVKSNLLIQFLTYYLDTLAGEDYYKSHLFTLSLLDFLPYILVLDILFFFIYIITFIRGDYK
;
A
#
# COMPACT_ATOMS: atom_id res chain seq x y z
N MET A 1 3.29 0.29 24.62
CA MET A 1 2.59 -0.11 23.38
C MET A 1 1.16 0.45 23.25
N LEU A 2 0.19 0.07 24.10
CA LEU A 2 -1.24 0.44 23.93
C LEU A 2 -1.52 1.96 23.93
N ARG A 3 -0.72 2.74 24.68
CA ARG A 3 -0.80 4.20 24.71
C ARG A 3 -0.34 4.85 23.40
N GLY A 4 0.73 4.34 22.79
CA GLY A 4 1.24 4.79 21.49
C GLY A 4 0.27 4.46 20.36
N TYR A 5 -0.29 3.24 20.37
CA TYR A 5 -1.33 2.86 19.40
C TYR A 5 -2.55 3.78 19.46
N LYS A 6 -3.09 4.03 20.67
CA LYS A 6 -4.20 4.98 20.86
C LYS A 6 -3.87 6.41 20.41
N TRP A 7 -2.61 6.82 20.52
CA TRP A 7 -2.15 8.12 20.07
C TRP A 7 -2.24 8.25 18.55
N TYR A 8 -1.71 7.27 17.80
CA TYR A 8 -1.78 7.30 16.35
C TYR A 8 -3.20 7.12 15.81
N LEU A 9 -4.07 6.38 16.50
CA LEU A 9 -5.50 6.33 16.11
C LEU A 9 -6.22 7.68 16.26
N LYS A 10 -5.81 8.54 17.21
CA LYS A 10 -6.40 9.87 17.39
C LYS A 10 -5.96 10.77 16.22
N GLY A 11 -6.84 10.90 15.24
CA GLY A 11 -6.64 11.72 14.05
C GLY A 11 -6.44 10.93 12.76
N MET A 12 -6.32 9.60 12.83
CA MET A 12 -6.34 8.77 11.61
C MET A 12 -7.67 8.88 10.87
N PHE A 13 -8.75 9.21 11.56
CA PHE A 13 -10.10 9.21 10.99
C PHE A 13 -10.65 10.63 10.79
N PRO A 14 -10.27 11.37 9.74
CA PRO A 14 -11.22 12.27 9.15
C PRO A 14 -12.29 11.38 8.49
N ILE A 15 -13.29 10.99 9.29
CA ILE A 15 -14.51 10.29 8.86
C ILE A 15 -15.04 10.83 7.52
N PRO A 16 -15.00 12.16 7.24
CA PRO A 16 -15.42 12.69 5.94
C PRO A 16 -14.61 12.14 4.75
N ILE A 17 -13.29 11.97 4.87
CA ILE A 17 -12.46 11.45 3.77
C ILE A 17 -12.78 9.98 3.51
N MET A 18 -12.92 9.18 4.57
CA MET A 18 -13.32 7.78 4.42
C MET A 18 -14.71 7.64 3.79
N ILE A 19 -15.66 8.48 4.20
CA ILE A 19 -17.01 8.51 3.61
C ILE A 19 -16.96 8.98 2.15
N VAL A 20 -16.18 10.01 1.82
CA VAL A 20 -16.06 10.49 0.44
C VAL A 20 -15.42 9.44 -0.45
N LEU A 21 -14.33 8.80 0.00
CA LEU A 21 -13.70 7.69 -0.73
C LEU A 21 -14.67 6.51 -0.87
N PHE A 22 -15.43 6.18 0.17
CA PHE A 22 -16.48 5.15 0.13
C PHE A 22 -17.62 5.47 -0.85
N LEU A 23 -18.07 6.73 -0.90
CA LEU A 23 -19.12 7.18 -1.81
C LEU A 23 -18.63 7.21 -3.25
N LEU A 24 -17.41 7.69 -3.50
CA LEU A 24 -16.78 7.61 -4.82
C LEU A 24 -16.65 6.15 -5.25
N PHE A 25 -16.17 5.29 -4.36
CA PHE A 25 -16.01 3.86 -4.58
C PHE A 25 -17.32 3.20 -5.00
N THR A 26 -18.37 3.34 -4.17
CA THR A 26 -19.69 2.76 -4.45
C THR A 26 -20.33 3.33 -5.72
N PHE A 27 -20.12 4.62 -5.99
CA PHE A 27 -20.60 5.26 -7.22
C PHE A 27 -19.94 4.64 -8.46
N PHE A 28 -18.62 4.48 -8.47
CA PHE A 28 -17.93 3.92 -9.64
C PHE A 28 -18.25 2.43 -9.85
N GLU A 29 -18.23 1.63 -8.79
CA GLU A 29 -18.40 0.17 -8.89
C GLU A 29 -19.83 -0.29 -9.16
N ILE A 30 -20.82 0.34 -8.52
CA ILE A 30 -22.21 -0.14 -8.54
C ILE A 30 -23.02 0.58 -9.62
N ILE A 31 -22.77 1.87 -9.85
CA ILE A 31 -23.61 2.71 -10.73
C ILE A 31 -23.05 2.75 -12.15
N LEU A 32 -21.74 2.62 -12.34
CA LEU A 32 -21.08 2.66 -13.64
C LEU A 32 -20.44 1.33 -14.09
N PRO A 33 -21.03 0.14 -13.84
CA PRO A 33 -20.38 -1.17 -14.10
C PRO A 33 -20.10 -1.43 -15.60
N LYS A 34 -20.57 -0.56 -16.48
CA LYS A 34 -20.41 -0.65 -17.94
C LYS A 34 -19.02 -0.19 -18.43
N TYR A 35 -18.28 0.51 -17.59
CA TYR A 35 -16.89 0.83 -17.84
C TYR A 35 -16.05 -0.19 -17.05
N GLU A 36 -14.95 -0.68 -17.63
CA GLU A 36 -13.98 -1.58 -16.97
C GLU A 36 -13.28 -0.82 -15.82
N ILE A 37 -14.02 -0.59 -14.74
CA ILE A 37 -13.67 0.28 -13.61
C ILE A 37 -12.75 -0.42 -12.61
N ASP A 38 -12.50 -1.71 -12.78
CA ASP A 38 -11.59 -2.48 -11.94
C ASP A 38 -10.19 -1.82 -11.87
N GLY A 39 -9.77 -1.10 -12.91
CA GLY A 39 -8.55 -0.27 -12.91
C GLY A 39 -8.65 1.04 -12.10
N ILE A 40 -9.79 1.71 -12.02
CA ILE A 40 -9.89 3.00 -11.28
C ILE A 40 -9.73 2.76 -9.78
N LEU A 41 -10.21 1.62 -9.28
CA LEU A 41 -10.07 1.24 -7.88
C LEU A 41 -8.61 0.97 -7.50
N SER A 42 -7.94 0.12 -8.27
CA SER A 42 -6.55 -0.29 -8.04
C SER A 42 -5.56 0.83 -8.33
N PHE A 43 -5.76 1.63 -9.39
CA PHE A 43 -4.82 2.69 -9.78
C PHE A 43 -5.04 4.04 -9.09
N PHE A 44 -6.21 4.27 -8.47
CA PHE A 44 -6.51 5.59 -7.91
C PHE A 44 -7.02 5.54 -6.47
N ILE A 45 -8.10 4.80 -6.20
CA ILE A 45 -8.71 4.83 -4.87
C ILE A 45 -7.80 4.19 -3.82
N PHE A 46 -7.27 3.00 -4.11
CA PHE A 46 -6.36 2.31 -3.19
C PHE A 46 -5.06 3.09 -2.90
N PRO A 47 -4.32 3.58 -3.93
CA PRO A 47 -3.20 4.49 -3.75
C PRO A 47 -3.52 5.71 -2.90
N LEU A 48 -4.65 6.39 -3.16
CA LEU A 48 -5.09 7.54 -2.35
C LEU A 48 -5.37 7.14 -0.90
N TYR A 49 -6.08 6.03 -0.72
CA TYR A 49 -6.46 5.56 0.60
C TYR A 49 -5.21 5.28 1.46
N ILE A 50 -4.23 4.56 0.93
CA ILE A 50 -2.96 4.32 1.63
C ILE A 50 -2.19 5.61 1.81
N PHE A 51 -2.10 6.45 0.77
CA PHE A 51 -1.40 7.72 0.82
C PHE A 51 -1.84 8.56 2.02
N PHE A 52 -3.16 8.72 2.24
CA PHE A 52 -3.68 9.44 3.40
C PHE A 52 -3.36 8.76 4.74
N GLY A 53 -3.41 7.43 4.79
CA GLY A 53 -3.02 6.67 5.98
C GLY A 53 -1.55 6.89 6.34
N VAL A 54 -0.66 6.84 5.35
CA VAL A 54 0.78 7.05 5.53
C VAL A 54 1.10 8.50 5.88
N LEU A 55 0.46 9.46 5.23
CA LEU A 55 0.60 10.89 5.56
C LEU A 55 0.33 11.19 7.03
N HIS A 56 -0.61 10.47 7.65
CA HIS A 56 -0.94 10.66 9.06
C HIS A 56 0.17 10.18 10.02
N ILE A 57 0.94 9.16 9.64
CA ILE A 57 2.04 8.62 10.46
C ILE A 57 3.40 9.29 10.17
N ILE A 58 3.51 10.01 9.04
CA ILE A 58 4.68 10.84 8.74
C ILE A 58 4.66 12.05 9.67
N ARG A 59 5.64 12.09 10.57
CA ARG A 59 5.79 13.17 11.56
C ARG A 59 7.17 13.80 11.43
N PRO A 60 7.29 15.12 11.65
CA PRO A 60 8.59 15.78 11.75
C PRO A 60 9.45 15.15 12.85
N LYS A 61 10.76 15.32 12.74
CA LYS A 61 11.73 14.82 13.71
C LYS A 61 11.41 15.29 15.13
N ASP A 62 11.12 16.59 15.30
CA ASP A 62 10.84 17.19 16.62
C ASP A 62 9.63 16.57 17.30
N LEU A 63 8.57 16.31 16.54
CA LEU A 63 7.37 15.65 17.07
C LEU A 63 7.67 14.20 17.44
N THR A 64 8.49 13.51 16.66
CA THR A 64 8.89 12.12 16.96
C THR A 64 9.73 12.04 18.25
N ILE A 65 10.62 13.03 18.49
CA ILE A 65 11.38 13.15 19.75
C ILE A 65 10.43 13.40 20.93
N MET A 66 9.43 14.27 20.75
CA MET A 66 8.40 14.49 21.76
C MET A 66 7.62 13.19 22.05
N GLU A 67 7.20 12.45 21.04
CA GLU A 67 6.51 11.16 21.18
C GLU A 67 7.37 10.13 21.94
N LEU A 68 8.67 10.05 21.63
CA LEU A 68 9.63 9.21 22.34
C LEU A 68 9.73 9.59 23.82
N SER A 69 9.79 10.89 24.13
CA SER A 69 9.86 11.38 25.53
C SER A 69 8.60 11.06 26.34
N LEU A 70 7.43 11.09 25.69
CA LEU A 70 6.13 10.84 26.31
C LEU A 70 5.83 9.34 26.50
N ILE A 71 6.18 8.53 25.49
CA ILE A 71 5.90 7.08 25.48
C ILE A 71 6.99 6.31 26.25
N ARG A 72 8.21 6.86 26.33
CA ARG A 72 9.39 6.28 27.01
C ARG A 72 9.75 4.87 26.54
N ASP A 73 9.43 4.54 25.29
CA ASP A 73 9.74 3.26 24.68
C ASP A 73 9.97 3.42 23.17
N TRP A 74 11.20 3.10 22.75
CA TRP A 74 11.70 3.21 21.38
C TRP A 74 11.06 2.22 20.42
N LEU A 75 10.66 1.03 20.90
CA LEU A 75 10.02 0.00 20.08
C LEU A 75 8.52 0.22 19.96
N SER A 76 7.90 0.80 20.98
CA SER A 76 6.45 1.06 20.97
C SER A 76 6.02 1.96 19.82
N ILE A 77 6.81 2.94 19.41
CA ILE A 77 6.44 3.88 18.34
C ILE A 77 6.37 3.22 16.96
N PRO A 78 7.45 2.59 16.43
CA PRO A 78 7.42 2.04 15.09
C PRO A 78 6.35 0.95 14.95
N ILE A 79 6.14 0.14 16.00
CA ILE A 79 5.08 -0.87 16.04
C ILE A 79 3.70 -0.20 16.10
N SER A 80 3.54 0.89 16.86
CA SER A 80 2.26 1.61 16.90
C SER A 80 1.90 2.22 15.55
N LYS A 81 2.87 2.74 14.79
CA LYS A 81 2.66 3.23 13.42
C LYS A 81 2.21 2.11 12.47
N PHE A 82 2.84 0.95 12.55
CA PHE A 82 2.43 -0.23 11.78
C PHE A 82 1.00 -0.67 12.09
N LEU A 83 0.66 -0.82 13.38
CA LEU A 83 -0.69 -1.20 13.81
C LEU A 83 -1.75 -0.16 13.43
N ALA A 84 -1.39 1.13 13.48
CA ALA A 84 -2.25 2.22 13.06
C ALA A 84 -2.57 2.09 11.55
N LEU A 85 -1.55 1.89 10.70
CA LEU A 85 -1.74 1.65 9.26
C LEU A 85 -2.56 0.40 8.95
N LEU A 86 -2.32 -0.70 9.67
CA LEU A 86 -3.13 -1.92 9.56
C LEU A 86 -4.61 -1.65 9.87
N THR A 87 -4.87 -0.89 10.94
CA THR A 87 -6.23 -0.53 11.33
C THR A 87 -6.88 0.42 10.31
N TRP A 88 -6.08 1.30 9.72
CA TRP A 88 -6.52 2.19 8.66
C TRP A 88 -6.91 1.43 7.40
N ILE A 89 -6.11 0.45 6.94
CA ILE A 89 -6.40 -0.28 5.70
C ILE A 89 -7.56 -1.27 5.83
N LEU A 90 -7.85 -1.74 7.04
CA LEU A 90 -8.83 -2.80 7.29
C LEU A 90 -10.22 -2.53 6.70
N PRO A 91 -10.83 -1.34 6.85
CA PRO A 91 -12.15 -1.06 6.28
C PRO A 91 -12.15 -1.13 4.76
N PHE A 92 -11.06 -0.71 4.11
CA PHE A 92 -10.90 -0.81 2.67
C PHE A 92 -10.84 -2.28 2.22
N ILE A 93 -10.01 -3.10 2.89
CA ILE A 93 -9.89 -4.53 2.58
C ILE A 93 -11.22 -5.26 2.74
N LEU A 94 -11.96 -4.98 3.83
CA LEU A 94 -13.26 -5.60 4.09
C LEU A 94 -14.29 -5.25 3.02
N LEU A 95 -14.30 -3.99 2.59
CA LEU A 95 -15.19 -3.51 1.55
C LEU A 95 -14.88 -4.20 0.21
N GLU A 96 -13.62 -4.16 -0.21
CA GLU A 96 -13.15 -4.80 -1.45
C GLU A 96 -13.44 -6.29 -1.44
N THR A 97 -13.19 -6.97 -0.31
CA THR A 97 -13.49 -8.39 -0.14
C THR A 97 -14.97 -8.67 -0.37
N GLY A 98 -15.86 -7.84 0.18
CA GLY A 98 -17.31 -7.98 -0.01
C GLY A 98 -17.73 -7.84 -1.47
N ILE A 99 -17.07 -6.96 -2.22
CA ILE A 99 -17.37 -6.70 -3.63
C ILE A 99 -16.77 -7.77 -4.54
N MET A 100 -15.53 -8.16 -4.31
CA MET A 100 -14.92 -9.30 -5.00
C MET A 100 -15.75 -10.57 -4.78
N TYR A 101 -16.31 -10.76 -3.57
CA TYR A 101 -17.24 -11.86 -3.32
C TYR A 101 -18.52 -11.73 -4.15
N TYR A 102 -19.15 -10.55 -4.17
CA TYR A 102 -20.35 -10.28 -4.97
C TYR A 102 -20.12 -10.44 -6.48
N LYS A 103 -18.96 -10.04 -7.00
CA LYS A 103 -18.55 -10.15 -8.40
C LYS A 103 -17.94 -11.53 -8.76
N HIS A 104 -17.88 -12.48 -7.82
CA HIS A 104 -17.23 -13.80 -8.00
C HIS A 104 -15.73 -13.73 -8.36
N LEU A 105 -15.03 -12.69 -7.91
CA LEU A 105 -13.59 -12.46 -8.10
C LEU A 105 -12.75 -12.89 -6.88
N THR A 106 -13.16 -13.95 -6.18
CA THR A 106 -12.51 -14.40 -4.93
C THR A 106 -11.03 -14.79 -5.08
N TRP A 107 -10.58 -15.06 -6.30
CA TRP A 107 -9.18 -15.30 -6.63
C TRP A 107 -8.28 -14.07 -6.46
N LEU A 108 -8.84 -12.85 -6.44
CA LEU A 108 -8.11 -11.59 -6.19
C LEU A 108 -7.89 -11.28 -4.70
N LEU A 109 -8.46 -12.07 -3.78
CA LEU A 109 -8.35 -11.80 -2.34
C LEU A 109 -6.91 -11.91 -1.82
N LEU A 110 -6.16 -12.91 -2.28
CA LEU A 110 -4.76 -13.06 -1.92
C LEU A 110 -3.90 -11.91 -2.48
N PRO A 111 -3.98 -11.57 -3.78
CA PRO A 111 -3.36 -10.37 -4.34
C PRO A 111 -3.66 -9.09 -3.54
N LEU A 112 -4.93 -8.85 -3.16
CA LEU A 112 -5.33 -7.68 -2.38
C LEU A 112 -4.65 -7.61 -1.01
N LEU A 113 -4.55 -8.74 -0.31
CA LEU A 113 -3.88 -8.81 0.99
C LEU A 113 -2.39 -8.51 0.87
N ILE A 114 -1.72 -9.06 -0.14
CA ILE A 114 -0.29 -8.84 -0.39
C ILE A 114 -0.05 -7.38 -0.76
N LEU A 115 -0.82 -6.84 -1.71
CA LEU A 115 -0.75 -5.44 -2.10
C LEU A 115 -0.90 -4.50 -0.89
N SER A 116 -1.83 -4.82 0.02
CA SER A 116 -2.04 -4.08 1.27
C SER A 116 -0.83 -4.10 2.19
N ILE A 117 -0.21 -5.28 2.38
CA ILE A 117 0.98 -5.44 3.23
C ILE A 117 2.18 -4.72 2.63
N ASN A 118 2.48 -4.95 1.34
CA ASN A 118 3.58 -4.29 0.61
C ASN A 118 3.46 -2.77 0.74
N SER A 119 2.24 -2.26 0.53
CA SER A 119 1.96 -0.82 0.60
C SER A 119 2.20 -0.26 2.00
N ILE A 120 1.76 -0.95 3.05
CA ILE A 120 2.03 -0.54 4.44
C ILE A 120 3.55 -0.47 4.71
N ILE A 121 4.30 -1.48 4.26
CA ILE A 121 5.74 -1.58 4.52
C ILE A 121 6.51 -0.48 3.79
N LEU A 122 6.19 -0.22 2.52
CA LEU A 122 6.74 0.91 1.78
C LEU A 122 6.40 2.25 2.45
N GLY A 123 5.15 2.41 2.91
CA GLY A 123 4.70 3.60 3.61
C GLY A 123 5.47 3.86 4.92
N LEU A 124 5.75 2.79 5.68
CA LEU A 124 6.60 2.87 6.87
C LEU A 124 8.03 3.29 6.53
N LEU A 125 8.63 2.69 5.50
CA LEU A 125 9.98 3.05 5.06
C LEU A 125 10.07 4.54 4.68
N PHE A 126 9.11 5.05 3.90
CA PHE A 126 9.10 6.46 3.52
C PHE A 126 8.84 7.40 4.70
N SER A 127 8.20 6.91 5.76
CA SER A 127 8.00 7.68 7.00
C SER A 127 9.27 7.90 7.82
N LEU A 128 10.37 7.20 7.51
CA LEU A 128 11.67 7.40 8.15
C LEU A 128 12.43 8.61 7.62
N LEU A 129 12.01 9.18 6.49
CA LEU A 129 12.66 10.38 5.99
C LEU A 129 12.39 11.55 6.93
N ASN A 130 13.46 12.24 7.31
CA ASN A 130 13.38 13.40 8.21
C ASN A 130 12.66 14.61 7.59
N ASN A 131 12.33 14.56 6.30
CA ASN A 131 11.63 15.62 5.58
C ASN A 131 10.29 15.09 5.04
N LYS A 132 9.18 15.69 5.51
CA LYS A 132 7.82 15.36 5.09
C LYS A 132 7.61 15.52 3.58
N GLU A 133 8.19 16.55 2.98
CA GLU A 133 8.08 16.80 1.52
C GLU A 133 8.75 15.67 0.73
N ALA A 134 9.94 15.23 1.17
CA ALA A 134 10.64 14.12 0.54
C ALA A 134 9.84 12.81 0.68
N SER A 135 9.25 12.53 1.85
CA SER A 135 8.35 11.39 2.02
C SER A 135 7.15 11.47 1.07
N MET A 136 6.55 12.65 0.92
CA MET A 136 5.41 12.85 0.02
C MET A 136 5.77 12.59 -1.45
N ILE A 137 6.93 13.08 -1.91
CA ILE A 137 7.40 12.84 -3.28
C ILE A 137 7.59 11.35 -3.54
N LEU A 138 8.19 10.61 -2.59
CA LEU A 138 8.35 9.16 -2.73
C LEU A 138 7.02 8.43 -2.70
N LEU A 139 6.09 8.79 -1.81
CA LEU A 139 4.76 8.19 -1.78
C LEU A 139 4.01 8.39 -3.10
N ILE A 140 4.03 9.61 -3.65
CA ILE A 140 3.41 9.91 -4.95
C ILE A 140 4.07 9.06 -6.05
N SER A 141 5.40 8.97 -6.02
CA SER A 141 6.14 8.21 -7.02
C SER A 141 5.80 6.72 -6.97
N PHE A 142 5.79 6.11 -5.77
CA PHE A 142 5.59 4.68 -5.61
C PHE A 142 4.14 4.21 -5.70
N TYR A 143 3.18 5.01 -5.25
CA TYR A 143 1.76 4.60 -5.32
C TYR A 143 1.04 5.04 -6.58
N PHE A 144 1.54 6.06 -7.29
CA PHE A 144 0.90 6.55 -8.52
C PHE A 144 1.81 6.39 -9.74
N LEU A 145 2.98 7.05 -9.73
CA LEU A 145 3.79 7.16 -10.95
C LEU A 145 4.36 5.82 -11.42
N ILE A 146 4.88 5.00 -10.50
CA ILE A 146 5.50 3.72 -10.85
C ILE A 146 4.44 2.70 -11.31
N PRO A 147 3.31 2.47 -10.61
CA PRO A 147 2.25 1.60 -11.10
C PRO A 147 1.76 2.00 -12.49
N ILE A 148 1.49 3.29 -12.73
CA ILE A 148 1.11 3.81 -14.06
C ILE A 148 2.20 3.51 -15.09
N GLY A 149 3.47 3.77 -14.75
CA GLY A 149 4.60 3.50 -15.63
C GLY A 149 4.75 2.01 -15.99
N ILE A 150 4.52 1.12 -15.02
CA ILE A 150 4.52 -0.33 -15.22
C ILE A 150 3.36 -0.74 -16.13
N SER A 151 2.15 -0.24 -15.92
CA SER A 151 1.01 -0.55 -16.78
C SER A 151 1.22 -0.09 -18.22
N ILE A 152 1.80 1.11 -18.42
CA ILE A 152 2.18 1.58 -19.76
C ILE A 152 3.22 0.64 -20.37
N LEU A 153 4.27 0.29 -19.61
CA LEU A 153 5.32 -0.62 -20.09
C LEU A 153 4.75 -1.99 -20.49
N VAL A 154 3.93 -2.60 -19.64
CA VAL A 154 3.31 -3.90 -19.92
C VAL A 154 2.36 -3.81 -21.12
N GLY A 155 1.54 -2.76 -21.21
CA GLY A 155 0.67 -2.53 -22.37
C GLY A 155 1.45 -2.34 -23.67
N THR A 156 2.61 -1.69 -23.63
CA THR A 156 3.49 -1.60 -24.81
C THR A 156 4.07 -2.97 -25.20
N LEU A 157 4.48 -3.79 -24.22
CA LEU A 157 4.99 -5.15 -24.49
C LEU A 157 3.90 -6.05 -25.11
N GLU A 158 2.68 -5.96 -24.60
CA GLU A 158 1.50 -6.62 -25.17
C GLU A 158 1.28 -6.19 -26.62
N SER A 159 1.27 -4.88 -26.91
CA SER A 159 1.07 -4.37 -28.27
C SER A 159 2.15 -4.84 -29.26
N LEU A 160 3.36 -5.11 -28.76
CA LEU A 160 4.49 -5.61 -29.54
C LEU A 160 4.54 -7.14 -29.60
N ASN A 161 3.60 -7.85 -28.96
CA ASN A 161 3.61 -9.31 -28.77
C ASN A 161 4.92 -9.83 -28.15
N VAL A 162 5.54 -9.04 -27.27
CA VAL A 162 6.77 -9.41 -26.56
C VAL A 162 6.40 -9.81 -25.13
N LYS A 163 6.83 -11.00 -24.70
CA LYS A 163 6.63 -11.42 -23.31
C LYS A 163 7.45 -10.57 -22.35
N SER A 164 6.87 -10.26 -21.18
CA SER A 164 7.59 -9.54 -20.14
C SER A 164 8.72 -10.38 -19.56
N ASN A 165 9.82 -9.73 -19.18
CA ASN A 165 10.90 -10.41 -18.47
C ASN A 165 10.53 -10.63 -16.99
N LEU A 166 11.25 -11.53 -16.31
CA LEU A 166 10.99 -11.86 -14.91
C LEU A 166 11.10 -10.67 -13.95
N LEU A 167 11.97 -9.71 -14.26
CA LEU A 167 12.13 -8.50 -13.43
C LEU A 167 10.88 -7.62 -13.48
N ILE A 168 10.32 -7.37 -14.66
CA ILE A 168 9.09 -6.60 -14.82
C ILE A 168 7.93 -7.33 -14.16
N GLN A 169 7.83 -8.65 -14.31
CA GLN A 169 6.82 -9.45 -13.61
C GLN A 169 6.92 -9.29 -12.09
N PHE A 170 8.13 -9.45 -11.53
CA PHE A 170 8.37 -9.28 -10.10
C PHE A 170 8.04 -7.87 -9.61
N LEU A 171 8.51 -6.83 -10.31
CA LEU A 171 8.23 -5.44 -9.95
C LEU A 171 6.74 -5.12 -10.01
N THR A 172 6.05 -5.65 -11.01
CA THR A 172 4.59 -5.51 -11.14
C THR A 172 3.90 -6.17 -9.97
N TYR A 173 4.21 -7.45 -9.67
CA TYR A 173 3.61 -8.14 -8.53
C TYR A 173 3.92 -7.49 -7.18
N TYR A 174 5.09 -6.87 -7.02
CA TYR A 174 5.47 -6.19 -5.79
C TYR A 174 4.73 -4.86 -5.60
N LEU A 175 4.52 -4.10 -6.68
CA LEU A 175 3.98 -2.73 -6.62
C LEU A 175 2.47 -2.66 -6.90
N ASP A 176 1.97 -3.56 -7.73
CA ASP A 176 0.56 -3.70 -8.11
C ASP A 176 0.20 -5.17 -8.34
N THR A 177 0.03 -5.89 -7.24
CA THR A 177 -0.25 -7.33 -7.23
C THR A 177 -1.54 -7.69 -7.96
N LEU A 178 -2.52 -6.79 -7.97
CA LEU A 178 -3.79 -7.00 -8.68
C LEU A 178 -3.56 -7.00 -10.20
N ALA A 179 -2.92 -5.95 -10.72
CA ALA A 179 -2.59 -5.87 -12.14
C ALA A 179 -1.68 -7.02 -12.61
N GLY A 180 -0.71 -7.42 -11.77
CA GLY A 180 0.15 -8.56 -12.07
C GLY A 180 -0.62 -9.86 -12.32
N GLU A 181 -1.67 -10.11 -11.53
CA GLU A 181 -2.48 -11.33 -11.68
C GLU A 181 -3.42 -11.27 -12.90
N ASP A 182 -3.90 -10.08 -13.26
CA ASP A 182 -4.61 -9.85 -14.53
C ASP A 182 -3.69 -10.13 -15.73
N TYR A 183 -2.45 -9.66 -15.70
CA TYR A 183 -1.46 -9.91 -16.76
C TYR A 183 -1.03 -11.36 -16.88
N TYR A 184 -1.04 -12.11 -15.78
CA TYR A 184 -0.84 -13.56 -15.82
C TYR A 184 -2.01 -14.28 -16.50
N LYS A 185 -3.24 -13.87 -16.19
CA LYS A 185 -4.44 -14.43 -16.83
C LYS A 185 -4.55 -14.11 -18.32
N SER A 186 -4.08 -12.94 -18.74
CA SER A 186 -3.99 -12.58 -20.16
C SER A 186 -2.80 -13.22 -20.89
N HIS A 187 -2.03 -14.08 -20.21
CA HIS A 187 -0.85 -14.77 -20.74
C HIS A 187 0.32 -13.85 -21.15
N LEU A 188 0.32 -12.60 -20.69
CA LEU A 188 1.48 -11.70 -20.83
C LEU A 188 2.60 -12.08 -19.88
N PHE A 189 2.24 -12.48 -18.66
CA PHE A 189 3.17 -12.96 -17.65
C PHE A 189 3.27 -14.48 -17.68
N THR A 190 4.47 -14.98 -17.39
CA THR A 190 4.77 -16.42 -17.44
C THR A 190 4.64 -17.12 -16.09
N LEU A 191 4.87 -16.38 -15.01
CA LEU A 191 4.79 -16.87 -13.65
C LEU A 191 3.63 -16.20 -12.94
N SER A 192 3.01 -16.96 -12.03
CA SER A 192 1.90 -16.50 -11.20
C SER A 192 2.40 -15.77 -9.96
N LEU A 193 1.49 -15.13 -9.23
CA LEU A 193 1.78 -14.57 -7.91
C LEU A 193 2.35 -15.60 -6.94
N LEU A 194 1.88 -16.85 -6.99
CA LEU A 194 2.32 -17.91 -6.07
C LEU A 194 3.80 -18.23 -6.23
N ASP A 195 4.34 -18.08 -7.45
CA ASP A 195 5.76 -18.29 -7.74
C ASP A 195 6.63 -17.18 -7.13
N PHE A 196 6.11 -15.95 -7.07
CA PHE A 196 6.81 -14.79 -6.51
C PHE A 196 6.55 -14.57 -5.02
N LEU A 197 5.49 -15.15 -4.47
CA LEU A 197 5.04 -14.93 -3.09
C LEU A 197 6.15 -15.09 -2.04
N PRO A 198 7.01 -16.13 -2.07
CA PRO A 198 8.08 -16.27 -1.07
C PRO A 198 9.07 -15.10 -1.11
N TYR A 199 9.39 -14.60 -2.31
CA TYR A 199 10.33 -13.50 -2.50
C TYR A 199 9.74 -12.18 -2.01
N ILE A 200 8.47 -11.93 -2.30
CA ILE A 200 7.74 -10.74 -1.83
C ILE A 200 7.71 -10.74 -0.30
N LEU A 201 7.31 -11.85 0.33
CA LEU A 201 7.26 -11.96 1.79
C LEU A 201 8.63 -11.78 2.45
N VAL A 202 9.68 -12.37 1.88
CA VAL A 202 11.05 -12.19 2.40
C VAL A 202 11.47 -10.72 2.28
N LEU A 203 11.19 -10.07 1.15
CA LEU A 203 11.53 -8.66 0.93
C LEU A 203 10.81 -7.76 1.92
N ASP A 204 9.52 -7.99 2.14
CA ASP A 204 8.69 -7.26 3.09
C ASP A 204 9.18 -7.41 4.54
N ILE A 205 9.52 -8.64 4.95
CA ILE A 205 10.11 -8.91 6.25
C ILE A 205 11.42 -8.14 6.39
N LEU A 206 12.30 -8.20 5.38
CA LEU A 206 13.58 -7.48 5.38
C LEU A 206 13.37 -5.96 5.50
N PHE A 207 12.44 -5.40 4.72
CA PHE A 207 12.11 -3.98 4.75
C PHE A 207 11.52 -3.55 6.09
N PHE A 208 10.67 -4.38 6.70
CA PHE A 208 10.17 -4.10 8.04
C PHE A 208 11.27 -4.14 9.11
N PHE A 209 12.22 -5.08 9.01
CA PHE A 209 13.39 -5.11 9.89
C PHE A 209 14.29 -3.89 9.70
N ILE A 210 14.57 -3.50 8.44
CA ILE A 210 15.31 -2.29 8.12
C ILE A 210 14.59 -1.07 8.71
N TYR A 211 13.27 -1.00 8.60
CA TYR A 211 12.47 0.07 9.18
C TYR A 211 12.68 0.16 10.70
N ILE A 212 12.55 -0.95 11.43
CA ILE A 212 12.75 -0.98 12.89
C ILE A 212 14.17 -0.57 13.26
N ILE A 213 15.18 -1.17 12.61
CA ILE A 213 16.60 -0.89 12.92
C ILE A 213 16.91 0.58 12.66
N THR A 214 16.43 1.12 11.55
CA THR A 214 16.67 2.52 11.18
C THR A 214 15.93 3.47 12.10
N PHE A 215 14.72 3.13 12.56
CA PHE A 215 14.00 3.91 13.55
C PHE A 215 14.75 3.97 14.89
N ILE A 216 15.25 2.82 15.38
CA ILE A 216 15.99 2.73 16.65
C ILE A 216 17.34 3.44 16.57
N ARG A 217 18.04 3.29 15.43
CA ARG A 217 19.37 3.90 15.21
C ARG A 217 19.30 5.37 14.82
N GLY A 218 18.18 5.81 14.26
CA GLY A 218 17.99 7.19 13.85
C GLY A 218 18.37 8.10 15.01
N ASP A 219 19.22 9.08 14.74
CA ASP A 219 19.66 10.08 15.72
C ASP A 219 18.49 11.00 16.09
N TYR A 220 17.47 10.45 16.73
CA TYR A 220 16.46 11.15 17.53
C TYR A 220 17.00 11.39 18.96
N LYS A 221 18.34 11.42 19.10
CA LYS A 221 19.06 11.88 20.28
C LYS A 221 19.21 13.40 20.24
#